data_AF-R6LWE2-F1
#
_entry.id   AF-R6LWE2-F1
#
_cell.length_a   1.000
_cell.length_b   1.000
_cell.length_c   1.000
_cell.angle_alpha   90.00
_cell.angle_beta   90.00
_cell.angle_gamma   90.00
#
_symmetry.space_group_name_H-M   'P 1'
#
loop_
_entity.id
_entity.type
_entity.pdbx_description
1 polymer ?
#
loop_
_entity_poly.entity_id
_entity_poly.type
_entity_poly.pdbx_seq_one_letter_code
_entity_poly.pdbx_strand_id
1 'polypeptide(L)'
;MKRAYLWAVIATGLLLAGELPMETHDAAELLPAELAIFWTEDGRVCARCDNGTEGSGEDLDAALDDLERAAEGVLFLDTAEHLILCGDIPSLAKQAADCGRLRPAAKVYRMADAALDAETAVDFLRAHPGNVTLGEVRAAMLGAGKAELPELRETERGLRLIER
;
A
#
# COMPACT_ATOMS: atom_id res chain seq x y z
N MET A 1 18.09 44.81 -29.93
CA MET A 1 18.96 44.03 -29.01
C MET A 1 18.24 43.44 -27.77
N LYS A 2 17.02 43.86 -27.40
CA LYS A 2 16.28 43.31 -26.22
C LYS A 2 15.56 41.98 -26.45
N ARG A 3 15.23 41.62 -27.70
CA ARG A 3 14.52 40.38 -28.04
C ARG A 3 15.40 39.13 -27.93
N ALA A 4 16.70 39.25 -28.18
CA ALA A 4 17.64 38.12 -28.08
C ALA A 4 17.81 37.62 -26.62
N TYR A 5 17.78 38.55 -25.66
CA TYR A 5 17.82 38.19 -24.23
C TYR A 5 16.56 37.45 -23.77
N LEU A 6 15.40 37.80 -24.31
CA LEU A 6 14.14 37.11 -24.00
C LEU A 6 14.21 35.64 -24.44
N TRP A 7 14.75 35.38 -25.63
CA TRP A 7 14.94 34.02 -26.14
C TRP A 7 15.99 33.23 -25.34
N ALA A 8 17.07 33.88 -24.89
CA ALA A 8 18.08 33.23 -24.06
C ALA A 8 17.52 32.80 -22.70
N VAL A 9 16.69 33.63 -22.05
CA VAL A 9 16.07 33.28 -20.76
C VAL A 9 15.06 32.14 -20.90
N ILE A 10 14.29 32.11 -21.99
CA ILE A 10 13.35 31.01 -22.26
C ILE A 10 14.10 29.69 -22.52
N ALA A 11 15.19 29.74 -23.28
CA ALA A 11 16.01 28.56 -23.55
C ALA A 11 16.65 27.98 -22.28
N THR A 12 17.17 28.82 -21.39
CA THR A 12 17.70 28.39 -20.09
C THR A 12 16.60 27.85 -19.16
N GLY A 13 15.41 28.44 -19.17
CA GLY A 13 14.27 27.94 -18.37
C GLY A 13 13.78 26.56 -18.81
N LEU A 14 13.82 26.26 -20.13
CA LEU A 14 13.45 24.95 -20.65
C LEU A 14 14.46 23.85 -20.29
N LEU A 15 15.74 24.18 -20.20
CA LEU A 15 16.78 23.24 -19.75
C LEU A 15 16.61 22.87 -18.28
N LEU A 16 16.24 23.82 -17.41
CA LEU A 16 16.00 23.59 -15.98
C LEU A 16 14.69 22.85 -15.68
N ALA A 17 13.69 22.92 -16.56
CA ALA A 17 12.42 22.19 -16.39
C ALA A 17 12.48 20.73 -16.90
N GLY A 18 13.50 20.39 -17.69
CA GLY A 18 13.69 19.04 -18.23
C GLY A 18 14.39 18.06 -17.29
N GLU A 19 14.92 18.53 -16.16
CA GLU A 19 15.68 17.74 -15.19
C GLU A 19 14.91 17.44 -13.90
N LEU A 20 13.57 17.43 -13.94
CA LEU A 20 12.86 16.74 -12.87
C LEU A 20 13.10 15.24 -13.08
N PRO A 21 13.75 14.53 -12.13
CA PRO A 21 13.81 13.08 -12.16
C PRO A 21 12.42 12.57 -11.81
N MET A 22 11.50 12.64 -12.77
CA MET A 22 10.41 11.69 -12.76
C MET A 22 11.07 10.38 -13.15
N GLU A 23 11.28 9.51 -12.17
CA GLU A 23 11.48 8.09 -12.43
C GLU A 23 10.25 7.60 -13.20
N THR A 24 10.27 7.80 -14.52
CA THR A 24 9.38 7.13 -15.45
C THR A 24 9.87 5.71 -15.52
N HIS A 25 9.46 4.89 -14.55
CA HIS A 25 9.48 3.45 -14.72
C HIS A 25 8.58 3.09 -15.89
N ASP A 26 9.09 2.20 -16.75
CA ASP A 26 8.34 1.71 -17.89
C ASP A 26 7.08 1.01 -17.37
N ALA A 27 5.90 1.45 -17.82
CA ALA A 27 4.62 0.95 -17.33
C ALA A 27 4.43 -0.57 -17.57
N ALA A 28 5.24 -1.16 -18.46
CA ALA A 28 5.24 -2.59 -18.76
C ALA A 28 5.97 -3.46 -17.71
N GLU A 29 6.76 -2.88 -16.80
CA GLU A 29 7.49 -3.59 -15.74
C GLU A 29 6.83 -3.42 -14.35
N LEU A 30 5.77 -2.62 -14.28
CA LEU A 30 5.02 -2.41 -13.04
C LEU A 30 4.15 -3.62 -12.76
N LEU A 31 4.34 -4.21 -11.58
CA LEU A 31 3.42 -5.19 -11.02
C LEU A 31 2.48 -4.44 -10.07
N PRO A 32 1.29 -4.00 -10.51
CA PRO A 32 0.35 -3.37 -9.61
C PRO A 32 -0.07 -4.40 -8.56
N ALA A 33 0.12 -4.06 -7.30
CA ALA A 33 -0.54 -4.76 -6.21
C ALA A 33 -1.84 -4.02 -5.93
N GLU A 34 -2.97 -4.71 -6.00
CA GLU A 34 -4.27 -4.17 -5.59
C GLU A 34 -4.54 -4.46 -4.11
N LEU A 35 -3.97 -5.56 -3.59
CA LEU A 35 -4.11 -6.00 -2.21
C LEU A 35 -2.75 -6.36 -1.60
N ALA A 36 -2.50 -5.85 -0.40
CA ALA A 36 -1.39 -6.31 0.45
C ALA A 36 -1.91 -6.86 1.79
N ILE A 37 -1.43 -8.03 2.17
CA ILE A 37 -1.71 -8.70 3.45
C ILE A 37 -0.45 -8.61 4.30
N PHE A 38 -0.60 -8.13 5.53
CA PHE A 38 0.47 -8.02 6.51
C PHE A 38 0.16 -8.85 7.73
N TRP A 39 1.12 -9.64 8.19
CA TRP A 39 1.01 -10.41 9.41
C TRP A 39 2.33 -10.39 10.19
N THR A 40 2.27 -10.85 11.44
CA THR A 40 3.46 -11.03 12.27
C THR A 40 3.67 -12.52 12.50
N GLU A 41 4.87 -12.99 12.18
CA GLU A 41 5.29 -14.39 12.36
C GLU A 41 6.70 -14.42 12.94
N ASP A 42 6.92 -15.22 14.00
CA ASP A 42 8.22 -15.35 14.68
C ASP A 42 8.91 -14.02 15.06
N GLY A 43 8.10 -12.99 15.39
CA GLY A 43 8.60 -11.65 15.75
C GLY A 43 9.06 -10.80 14.55
N ARG A 44 8.78 -11.24 13.33
CA ARG A 44 9.04 -10.54 12.07
C ARG A 44 7.73 -10.11 11.43
N VAL A 45 7.74 -9.03 10.68
CA VAL A 45 6.61 -8.61 9.84
C VAL A 45 6.76 -9.30 8.50
N CYS A 46 5.69 -9.95 8.06
CA CYS A 46 5.60 -10.58 6.77
C CYS A 46 4.53 -9.87 5.94
N ALA A 47 4.76 -9.80 4.64
CA ALA A 47 3.90 -9.16 3.66
C ALA A 47 3.66 -10.11 2.48
N ARG A 48 2.45 -10.10 1.93
CA ARG A 48 2.06 -10.83 0.72
C ARG A 48 1.20 -9.94 -0.15
N CYS A 49 1.42 -9.95 -1.45
CA CYS A 49 0.58 -9.27 -2.43
C CYS A 49 -0.28 -10.25 -3.24
N ASP A 50 -1.31 -9.73 -3.90
CA ASP A 50 -2.19 -10.49 -4.81
C ASP A 50 -1.47 -11.07 -6.03
N ASN A 51 -0.32 -10.52 -6.40
CA ASN A 51 0.55 -11.08 -7.45
C ASN A 51 1.40 -12.28 -6.99
N GLY A 52 1.22 -12.78 -5.76
CA GLY A 52 1.93 -13.92 -5.21
C GLY A 52 3.32 -13.61 -4.65
N THR A 53 3.76 -12.34 -4.69
CA THR A 53 5.03 -11.94 -4.09
C THR A 53 4.91 -11.89 -2.57
N GLU A 54 5.92 -12.42 -1.89
CA GLU A 54 6.03 -12.41 -0.44
C GLU A 54 7.35 -11.78 -0.02
N GLY A 55 7.35 -11.13 1.15
CA GLY A 55 8.56 -10.60 1.76
C GLY A 55 8.44 -10.56 3.28
N SER A 56 9.57 -10.55 3.96
CA SER A 56 9.62 -10.52 5.41
C SER A 56 10.75 -9.64 5.94
N GLY A 57 10.52 -8.99 7.07
CA GLY A 57 11.42 -8.02 7.66
C GLY A 57 11.28 -7.93 9.17
N GLU A 58 12.19 -7.20 9.81
CA GLU A 58 12.10 -6.90 11.25
C GLU A 58 10.94 -5.94 11.55
N ASP A 59 10.59 -5.11 10.58
CA ASP A 59 9.45 -4.19 10.59
C ASP A 59 8.76 -4.18 9.22
N LEU A 60 7.66 -3.42 9.12
CA LEU A 60 6.88 -3.30 7.89
C LEU A 60 7.70 -2.77 6.71
N ASP A 61 8.55 -1.76 6.93
CA ASP A 61 9.35 -1.18 5.85
C ASP A 61 10.38 -2.19 5.32
N ALA A 62 11.05 -2.93 6.21
CA ALA A 62 11.96 -4.01 5.84
C ALA A 62 11.23 -5.15 5.13
N ALA A 63 9.98 -5.46 5.52
CA ALA A 63 9.16 -6.46 4.85
C ALA A 63 8.79 -6.02 3.43
N LEU A 64 8.46 -4.74 3.24
CA LEU A 64 8.21 -4.16 1.92
C LEU A 64 9.48 -4.11 1.05
N ASP A 65 10.63 -3.81 1.63
CA ASP A 65 11.93 -3.85 0.92
C ASP A 65 12.32 -5.26 0.48
N ASP A 66 12.02 -6.26 1.30
CA ASP A 66 12.21 -7.67 0.95
C ASP A 66 11.24 -8.10 -0.15
N LEU A 67 9.99 -7.67 -0.05
CA LEU A 67 8.94 -7.96 -1.02
C LEU A 67 9.24 -7.33 -2.38
N GLU A 68 9.69 -6.06 -2.43
CA GLU A 68 10.13 -5.41 -3.68
C GLU A 68 11.34 -6.09 -4.31
N ARG A 69 12.25 -6.63 -3.49
CA ARG A 69 13.43 -7.37 -3.99
C ARG A 69 13.07 -8.76 -4.50
N ALA A 70 12.03 -9.37 -3.94
CA ALA A 70 11.52 -10.66 -4.35
C ALA A 70 10.63 -10.58 -5.61
N ALA A 71 10.04 -9.41 -5.89
CA ALA A 71 9.27 -9.17 -7.09
C ALA A 71 10.18 -9.26 -8.34
N GLU A 72 9.71 -9.96 -9.38
CA GLU A 72 10.41 -10.02 -10.68
C GLU A 72 10.33 -8.69 -11.48
N GLY A 73 9.68 -7.66 -10.92
CA GLY A 73 9.48 -6.33 -11.49
C GLY A 73 9.32 -5.26 -10.41
N VAL A 74 8.99 -4.02 -10.80
CA VAL A 74 8.80 -2.93 -9.82
C VAL A 74 7.40 -3.04 -9.23
N LEU A 75 7.32 -3.41 -7.96
CA LEU A 75 6.05 -3.47 -7.26
C LEU A 75 5.52 -2.06 -7.00
N PHE A 76 4.33 -1.78 -7.51
CA PHE A 76 3.74 -0.47 -7.35
C PHE A 76 2.73 -0.48 -6.18
N LEU A 77 3.21 -0.23 -4.96
CA LEU A 77 2.37 -0.22 -3.76
C LEU A 77 1.41 0.97 -3.70
N ASP A 78 1.65 2.02 -4.49
CA ASP A 78 0.75 3.17 -4.57
C ASP A 78 -0.58 2.83 -5.28
N THR A 79 -0.66 1.70 -6.00
CA THR A 79 -1.94 1.16 -6.51
C THR A 79 -2.67 0.29 -5.50
N ALA A 80 -2.08 -0.03 -4.34
CA ALA A 80 -2.73 -0.88 -3.35
C ALA A 80 -3.99 -0.17 -2.83
N GLU A 81 -5.14 -0.70 -3.22
CA GLU A 81 -6.45 -0.18 -2.79
C GLU A 81 -6.89 -0.82 -1.49
N HIS A 82 -6.32 -1.97 -1.15
CA HIS A 82 -6.73 -2.79 -0.03
C HIS A 82 -5.52 -3.24 0.80
N LEU A 83 -5.63 -3.11 2.12
CA LEU A 83 -4.63 -3.54 3.09
C LEU A 83 -5.32 -4.42 4.13
N ILE A 84 -4.88 -5.67 4.27
CA ILE A 84 -5.37 -6.59 5.30
C ILE A 84 -4.29 -6.72 6.36
N LEU A 85 -4.65 -6.46 7.62
CA LEU A 85 -3.78 -6.65 8.77
C LEU A 85 -4.22 -7.92 9.52
N CYS A 86 -3.28 -8.80 9.82
CA CYS A 86 -3.51 -10.05 10.55
C CYS A 86 -2.61 -10.14 11.80
N GLY A 87 -3.14 -10.67 12.90
CA GLY A 87 -2.38 -10.84 14.14
C GLY A 87 -2.34 -9.58 15.01
N ASP A 88 -1.14 -9.02 15.24
CA ASP A 88 -0.95 -7.83 16.11
C ASP A 88 -1.38 -6.54 15.39
N ILE A 89 -2.70 -6.38 15.24
CA ILE A 89 -3.33 -5.27 14.53
C ILE A 89 -2.88 -3.90 15.04
N PRO A 90 -2.82 -3.60 16.36
CA PRO A 90 -2.40 -2.30 16.82
C PRO A 90 -0.97 -1.93 16.40
N SER A 91 -0.04 -2.89 16.46
CA SER A 91 1.35 -2.68 16.04
C SER A 91 1.45 -2.50 14.52
N LEU A 92 0.83 -3.40 13.76
CA LEU A 92 0.85 -3.35 12.29
C LEU A 92 0.15 -2.09 11.75
N ALA A 93 -0.99 -1.71 12.33
CA ALA A 93 -1.71 -0.51 11.92
C ALA A 93 -0.87 0.75 12.16
N LYS A 94 -0.04 0.76 13.22
CA LYS A 94 0.86 1.88 13.50
C LYS A 94 1.98 1.95 12.47
N GLN A 95 2.64 0.82 12.22
CA GLN A 95 3.68 0.74 11.20
C GLN A 95 3.14 1.13 9.82
N ALA A 96 1.93 0.68 9.46
CA ALA A 96 1.29 1.03 8.20
C ALA A 96 0.92 2.53 8.13
N ALA A 97 0.46 3.12 9.24
CA ALA A 97 0.12 4.55 9.29
C ALA A 97 1.37 5.45 9.24
N ASP A 98 2.50 4.98 9.76
CA ASP A 98 3.79 5.67 9.71
C ASP A 98 4.52 5.45 8.38
N CYS A 99 4.19 4.38 7.64
CA CYS A 99 4.77 4.07 6.33
C CYS A 99 4.34 5.10 5.26
N GLY A 100 5.31 5.77 4.66
CA GLY A 100 5.09 6.78 3.61
C GLY A 100 4.85 6.20 2.21
N ARG A 101 5.01 4.89 2.03
CA ARG A 101 4.91 4.19 0.73
C ARG A 101 3.51 3.68 0.42
N LEU A 102 2.66 3.57 1.45
CA LEU A 102 1.29 3.10 1.32
C LEU A 102 0.36 4.26 0.95
N ARG A 103 -0.56 3.99 0.03
CA ARG A 103 -1.57 4.97 -0.39
C ARG A 103 -2.48 5.36 0.79
N PRO A 104 -2.60 6.65 1.16
CA PRO A 104 -3.46 7.06 2.27
C PRO A 104 -4.96 6.73 2.08
N ALA A 105 -5.40 6.61 0.83
CA ALA A 105 -6.78 6.24 0.49
C ALA A 105 -7.03 4.73 0.51
N ALA A 106 -5.99 3.90 0.70
CA ALA A 106 -6.14 2.45 0.76
C ALA A 106 -7.07 2.06 1.90
N LYS A 107 -7.97 1.10 1.63
CA LYS A 107 -8.92 0.57 2.60
C LYS A 107 -8.24 -0.43 3.51
N VAL A 108 -8.41 -0.24 4.82
CA VAL A 108 -7.73 -1.09 5.82
C VAL A 108 -8.75 -2.02 6.46
N TYR A 109 -8.39 -3.31 6.49
CA TYR A 109 -9.19 -4.38 7.04
C TYR A 109 -8.39 -5.11 8.11
N ARG A 110 -9.07 -5.70 9.08
CA ARG A 110 -8.46 -6.66 10.01
C ARG A 110 -8.96 -8.06 9.69
N MET A 111 -8.10 -9.05 9.79
CA MET A 111 -8.47 -10.46 9.69
C MET A 111 -7.75 -11.28 10.76
N ALA A 112 -8.37 -12.38 11.16
CA ALA A 112 -7.79 -13.26 12.18
C ALA A 112 -6.72 -14.20 11.61
N ASP A 113 -6.85 -14.60 10.35
CA ASP A 113 -6.00 -15.60 9.71
C ASP A 113 -5.29 -15.00 8.48
N ALA A 114 -3.97 -15.19 8.41
CA ALA A 114 -3.14 -14.77 7.30
C ALA A 114 -3.05 -15.82 6.17
N ALA A 115 -3.65 -17.00 6.36
CA ALA A 115 -3.73 -18.04 5.34
C ALA A 115 -4.70 -17.71 4.18
N LEU A 116 -5.31 -16.53 4.19
CA LEU A 116 -6.19 -16.06 3.13
C LEU A 116 -5.44 -15.98 1.80
N ASP A 117 -6.06 -16.52 0.76
CA ASP A 117 -5.62 -16.34 -0.62
C ASP A 117 -5.86 -14.89 -1.07
N ALA A 118 -4.78 -14.18 -1.43
CA ALA A 118 -4.83 -12.76 -1.76
C ALA A 118 -5.59 -12.49 -3.07
N GLU A 119 -5.49 -13.39 -4.05
CA GLU A 119 -6.22 -13.28 -5.33
C GLU A 119 -7.73 -13.38 -5.10
N THR A 120 -8.19 -14.39 -4.34
CA THR A 120 -9.62 -14.53 -4.00
C THR A 120 -10.13 -13.35 -3.16
N ALA A 121 -9.28 -12.81 -2.27
CA ALA A 121 -9.64 -11.69 -1.42
C ALA A 121 -9.81 -10.38 -2.19
N VAL A 122 -8.95 -10.11 -3.18
CA VAL A 122 -9.01 -8.86 -3.96
C VAL A 122 -10.31 -8.78 -4.75
N ASP A 123 -10.74 -9.88 -5.37
CA ASP A 123 -12.01 -9.92 -6.12
C ASP A 123 -13.22 -9.64 -5.23
N PHE A 124 -13.22 -10.17 -4.00
CA PHE A 124 -14.29 -9.91 -3.04
C PHE A 124 -14.32 -8.44 -2.59
N LEU A 125 -13.16 -7.87 -2.26
CA LEU A 125 -13.04 -6.51 -1.76
C LEU A 125 -13.30 -5.47 -2.85
N ARG A 126 -12.99 -5.79 -4.12
CA ARG A 126 -13.38 -4.97 -5.27
C ARG A 126 -14.90 -4.84 -5.39
N ALA A 127 -15.64 -5.90 -5.10
CA ALA A 127 -17.10 -5.91 -5.10
C ALA A 127 -17.70 -5.30 -3.82
N HIS A 128 -17.00 -5.40 -2.69
CA HIS A 128 -17.46 -4.97 -1.36
C HIS A 128 -16.38 -4.17 -0.63
N PRO A 129 -16.07 -2.93 -1.07
CA PRO A 129 -15.02 -2.13 -0.47
C PRO A 129 -15.41 -1.66 0.93
N GLY A 130 -14.44 -1.66 1.84
CA GLY A 130 -14.61 -1.15 3.19
C GLY A 130 -14.77 0.36 3.26
N ASN A 131 -15.26 0.83 4.40
CA ASN A 131 -15.46 2.25 4.68
C ASN A 131 -14.17 2.93 5.18
N VAL A 132 -13.35 2.27 6.02
CA VAL A 132 -12.16 2.87 6.65
C VAL A 132 -10.92 2.89 5.74
N THR A 133 -10.25 4.04 5.68
CA THR A 133 -9.00 4.29 4.96
C THR A 133 -7.78 4.35 5.88
N LEU A 134 -6.59 4.13 5.33
CA LEU A 134 -5.32 4.26 6.06
C LEU A 134 -5.12 5.68 6.61
N GLY A 135 -5.56 6.69 5.87
CA GLY A 135 -5.54 8.09 6.33
C GLY A 135 -6.40 8.32 7.57
N GLU A 136 -7.58 7.68 7.66
CA GLU A 136 -8.42 7.73 8.87
C GLU A 136 -7.80 6.97 10.04
N VAL A 137 -7.16 5.82 9.78
CA VAL A 137 -6.39 5.09 10.80
C VAL A 137 -5.27 5.97 11.35
N ARG A 138 -4.49 6.59 10.47
CA ARG A 138 -3.43 7.54 10.85
C ARG A 138 -3.99 8.72 11.65
N ALA A 139 -5.10 9.31 11.22
CA ALA A 139 -5.74 10.40 11.93
C ALA A 139 -6.19 9.98 13.34
N ALA A 140 -6.79 8.80 13.49
CA ALA A 140 -7.18 8.25 14.77
C ALA A 140 -5.98 8.04 15.71
N MET A 141 -4.85 7.56 15.17
CA MET A 141 -3.60 7.42 15.94
C MET A 141 -3.02 8.77 16.40
N LEU A 142 -3.21 9.82 15.61
CA LEU A 142 -2.84 11.19 15.97
C LEU A 142 -3.85 11.85 16.93
N GLY A 143 -4.86 11.10 17.41
CA GLY A 143 -5.85 11.56 18.38
C GLY A 143 -7.14 12.10 17.77
N ALA A 144 -7.31 12.04 16.44
CA ALA A 144 -8.56 12.41 15.78
C ALA A 144 -9.55 11.23 15.81
N GLY A 145 -10.13 10.96 16.98
CA GLY A 145 -11.20 9.97 17.15
C GLY A 145 -10.72 8.51 17.25
N LYS A 146 -11.61 7.57 16.91
CA LYS A 146 -11.33 6.13 16.88
C LYS A 146 -11.61 5.61 15.47
N ALA A 147 -10.64 4.91 14.88
CA ALA A 147 -10.85 4.16 13.65
C ALA A 147 -11.11 2.69 14.02
N GLU A 148 -12.33 2.23 13.80
CA GLU A 148 -12.68 0.82 14.00
C GLU A 148 -12.52 0.06 12.68
N LEU A 149 -11.47 -0.75 12.59
CA LEU A 149 -11.17 -1.48 11.36
C LEU A 149 -12.26 -2.51 11.06
N PRO A 150 -12.83 -2.52 9.84
CA PRO A 150 -13.76 -3.54 9.41
C PRO A 150 -13.06 -4.90 9.41
N GLU A 151 -13.80 -5.92 9.84
CA GLU A 151 -13.30 -7.28 10.03
C GLU A 151 -13.66 -8.15 8.83
N LEU A 152 -12.65 -8.65 8.13
CA LEU A 152 -12.82 -9.65 7.08
C LEU A 152 -12.79 -11.04 7.73
N ARG A 153 -13.86 -11.82 7.51
CA ARG A 153 -13.98 -13.19 8.00
C ARG A 153 -14.25 -14.15 6.86
N GLU A 154 -13.53 -15.25 6.86
CA GLU A 154 -13.89 -16.41 6.05
C GLU A 154 -14.97 -17.23 6.75
N THR A 155 -16.01 -17.61 6.01
CA THR A 155 -17.12 -18.42 6.49
C THR A 155 -17.33 -19.61 5.55
N GLU A 156 -18.11 -20.60 5.97
CA GLU A 156 -18.49 -21.74 5.11
C GLU A 156 -19.19 -21.32 3.78
N ARG A 157 -19.68 -20.08 3.70
CA ARG A 157 -20.35 -19.51 2.51
C ARG A 157 -19.46 -18.54 1.73
N GLY A 158 -18.16 -18.46 2.05
CA GLY A 158 -17.19 -17.53 1.48
C GLY A 158 -16.84 -16.37 2.41
N LEU A 159 -16.22 -15.33 1.83
CA LEU A 159 -15.77 -14.15 2.55
C LEU A 159 -16.93 -13.25 2.97
N ARG A 160 -16.79 -12.65 4.16
CA ARG A 160 -17.75 -11.68 4.70
C ARG A 160 -17.02 -10.52 5.35
N LEU A 161 -17.40 -9.31 4.94
CA LEU A 161 -16.99 -8.08 5.58
C LEU A 161 -17.94 -7.72 6.72
N ILE A 162 -17.40 -7.43 7.90
CA ILE A 162 -18.14 -6.98 9.08
C ILE A 162 -17.66 -5.57 9.42
N GLU A 163 -18.46 -4.57 9.08
CA GLU A 163 -18.23 -3.19 9.52
C GLU A 163 -18.52 -3.06 11.03
N ARG A 164 -17.72 -2.25 11.73
CA ARG A 164 -17.79 -2.05 13.18
C ARG A 164 -18.24 -0.63 13.50
#